data_AF-A0A6J5ZXZ8-F1
#
_entry.id   AF-A0A6J5ZXZ8-F1
#
_cell.length_a   1.000
_cell.length_b   1.000
_cell.length_c   1.000
_cell.angle_alpha   90.00
_cell.angle_beta   90.00
_cell.angle_gamma   90.00
#
_symmetry.space_group_name_H-M   'P 1'
#
loop_
_entity.id
_entity.type
_entity.pdbx_description
1 polymer ?
#
loop_
_entity_poly.entity_id
_entity_poly.type
_entity_poly.pdbx_seq_one_letter_code
_entity_poly.pdbx_strand_id
1 'polypeptide(L)' 'MEIDGEKVQLGIPDQMRGMASMLIPIGRPGTPEEAAGGVFFLCSPWSNYVHGQTLNITGGQFTGMTT' A
#
# COMPACT_ATOMS: atom_id res chain seq x y z
N MET A 1 -15.63 0.34 -14.17
CA MET A 1 -16.89 0.90 -13.63
C MET A 1 -17.29 2.07 -14.50
N GLU A 2 -18.57 2.26 -14.78
CA GLU A 2 -19.03 3.43 -15.53
C GLU A 2 -19.52 4.47 -14.53
N ILE A 3 -18.94 5.67 -14.55
CA ILE A 3 -19.33 6.81 -13.72
C ILE A 3 -19.63 7.94 -14.70
N ASP A 4 -20.87 8.45 -14.70
CA ASP A 4 -21.30 9.56 -15.56
C ASP A 4 -21.02 9.35 -17.07
N GLY A 5 -21.09 8.10 -17.55
CA GLY A 5 -20.84 7.74 -18.95
C GLY A 5 -19.35 7.54 -19.30
N GLU A 6 -18.44 7.69 -18.33
CA GLU A 6 -17.01 7.44 -18.50
C GLU A 6 -16.63 6.06 -17.93
N LYS A 7 -15.97 5.24 -18.76
CA LYS A 7 -15.43 3.95 -18.32
C LYS A 7 -14.15 4.15 -17.52
N VAL A 8 -14.25 4.06 -16.21
CA VAL A 8 -13.11 4.08 -15.28
C VAL A 8 -12.57 2.67 -15.09
N GLN A 9 -11.28 2.48 -15.39
CA GLN A 9 -10.58 1.22 -15.11
C GLN A 9 -10.34 1.11 -13.60
N LEU A 10 -10.80 0.02 -12.98
CA LEU A 10 -10.62 -0.22 -11.55
C LEU A 10 -9.32 -0.98 -11.30
N GLY A 11 -8.61 -0.57 -10.25
CA GLY A 11 -7.36 -1.20 -9.82
C GLY A 11 -6.12 -0.64 -10.51
N ILE A 12 -5.01 -1.36 -10.37
CA ILE A 12 -3.71 -0.95 -10.93
C ILE A 12 -3.64 -1.43 -12.39
N PRO A 13 -3.28 -0.57 -13.36
CA PRO A 13 -3.07 -0.97 -14.75
C PRO A 13 -2.02 -2.09 -14.89
N ASP A 14 -2.20 -3.01 -15.84
CA ASP A 14 -1.33 -4.20 -15.95
C ASP A 14 0.15 -3.85 -16.21
N GLN A 15 0.41 -2.81 -17.02
CA GLN A 15 1.77 -2.31 -17.26
C GLN A 15 2.44 -1.86 -15.96
N MET A 16 1.72 -1.12 -15.11
CA MET A 16 2.20 -0.68 -13.79
C MET A 16 2.42 -1.87 -12.85
N ARG A 17 1.52 -2.86 -12.91
CA ARG A 17 1.64 -4.10 -12.13
C ARG A 17 2.90 -4.89 -12.52
N GLY A 18 3.27 -4.88 -13.80
CA GLY A 18 4.50 -5.49 -14.32
C GLY A 18 5.78 -4.77 -13.89
N MET A 19 5.72 -3.48 -13.57
CA MET A 19 6.86 -2.70 -13.08
C MET A 19 7.08 -2.80 -11.56
N ALA A 20 6.18 -3.46 -10.84
CA ALA A 20 6.21 -3.51 -9.38
C ALA A 20 7.54 -4.04 -8.81
N SER A 21 8.14 -5.06 -9.44
CA SER A 21 9.40 -5.65 -8.99
C SER A 21 10.61 -4.73 -9.13
N MET A 22 10.56 -3.73 -10.01
CA MET A 22 11.63 -2.75 -10.17
C MET A 22 11.46 -1.54 -9.24
N LEU A 23 10.20 -1.19 -8.94
CA LEU A 23 9.87 0.00 -8.15
C LEU A 23 9.79 -0.28 -6.64
N ILE A 24 9.53 -1.52 -6.25
CA ILE A 24 9.42 -1.92 -4.85
C ILE A 24 10.74 -2.62 -4.45
N PRO A 25 11.47 -2.14 -3.44
CA PRO A 25 12.75 -2.73 -3.05
C PRO A 25 12.69 -4.22 -2.68
N ILE A 26 11.60 -4.69 -2.09
CA ILE A 26 11.40 -6.13 -1.82
C ILE A 26 11.13 -6.96 -3.08
N GLY A 27 11.00 -6.32 -4.25
CA GLY A 27 10.90 -6.98 -5.55
C GLY A 27 9.52 -7.54 -5.89
N ARG A 28 8.49 -7.27 -5.09
CA ARG A 28 7.12 -7.76 -5.33
C ARG A 28 6.04 -6.82 -4.76
N PRO A 29 4.81 -6.88 -5.28
CA PRO A 29 3.67 -6.25 -4.63
C PRO A 29 3.42 -6.86 -3.23
N GLY A 30 2.87 -6.03 -2.35
CA GLY A 30 2.42 -6.46 -1.02
C GLY A 30 1.11 -7.26 -1.10
N THR A 31 0.85 -8.07 -0.07
CA THR A 31 -0.43 -8.77 0.10
C THR A 31 -1.34 -8.03 1.08
N PRO A 32 -2.66 -8.27 1.07
CA PRO A 32 -3.59 -7.71 2.06
C PRO A 32 -3.19 -8.01 3.51
N GLU A 33 -2.64 -9.19 3.77
CA GLU A 33 -2.20 -9.62 5.10
C GLU A 33 -1.02 -8.80 5.61
N GLU A 34 -0.11 -8.40 4.72
CA GLU A 34 1.03 -7.56 5.08
C GLU A 34 0.57 -6.16 5.51
N ALA A 35 -0.40 -5.59 4.81
CA ALA A 35 -1.04 -4.33 5.21
C ALA A 35 -1.78 -4.47 6.56
N ALA A 36 -2.56 -5.54 6.72
CA ALA A 36 -3.27 -5.83 7.97
C ALA A 36 -2.33 -6.03 9.16
N GLY A 37 -1.14 -6.58 8.94
CA GLY A 37 -0.11 -6.74 9.97
C GLY A 37 0.32 -5.41 10.60
N GLY A 38 0.48 -4.36 9.80
CA GLY A 38 0.77 -3.01 10.29
C GLY A 38 -0.35 -2.44 11.17
N VAL A 39 -1.60 -2.63 10.75
CA VAL A 39 -2.78 -2.22 11.53
C VAL A 39 -2.84 -3.00 12.85
N PHE A 40 -2.68 -4.32 12.80
CA PHE A 40 -2.70 -5.18 13.98
C PHE A 40 -1.60 -4.80 14.98
N PHE A 41 -0.38 -4.51 14.50
CA PHE A 41 0.69 -4.01 15.35
C PHE A 41 0.29 -2.73 16.09
N LEU A 42 -0.30 -1.75 15.39
CA LEU A 42 -0.75 -0.50 15.99
C LEU A 42 -1.93 -0.67 16.96
N CYS A 43 -2.75 -1.73 16.81
CA CYS A 43 -3.79 -2.08 17.77
C CYS A 43 -3.29 -2.92 18.96
N SER A 44 -2.04 -3.38 18.92
CA SER A 44 -1.49 -4.26 19.96
C SER A 44 -1.09 -3.48 21.23
N PRO A 45 -0.95 -4.14 22.39
CA PRO A 45 -0.43 -3.48 23.60
C PRO A 45 0.98 -2.89 23.44
N TRP A 46 1.75 -3.34 22.46
CA TRP A 46 3.14 -2.92 22.22
C TRP A 46 3.27 -1.52 21.63
N SER A 47 2.20 -0.98 21.04
CA SER A 47 2.15 0.36 20.43
C SER A 47 1.48 1.40 21.32
N ASN A 48 1.27 1.13 22.62
CA ASN A 48 0.44 1.97 23.50
C ASN A 48 0.92 3.43 23.69
N TYR A 49 2.15 3.75 23.28
CA TYR A 49 2.71 5.10 23.30
C TYR A 49 3.10 5.64 21.92
N VAL A 50 2.71 4.95 20.84
CA VAL A 50 2.93 5.37 19.46
C VAL A 50 1.69 6.10 18.96
N HIS A 51 1.77 7.43 18.83
CA HIS A 51 0.64 8.29 18.45
C HIS A 51 1.05 9.30 17.38
N GLY A 52 0.09 9.68 16.52
CA GLY A 52 0.29 10.71 15.49
C GLY A 52 1.32 10.37 14.39
N GLN A 53 1.65 9.09 14.24
CA GLN A 53 2.62 8.61 13.25
C GLN A 53 1.93 7.99 12.04
N THR A 54 2.54 8.14 10.87
CA THR A 54 2.16 7.41 9.65
C THR A 54 3.10 6.21 9.48
N LEU A 55 2.56 5.00 9.58
CA LEU A 55 3.30 3.77 9.35
C LEU A 55 3.12 3.31 7.90
N ASN A 56 4.19 3.39 7.10
CA ASN A 56 4.19 2.95 5.71
C ASN A 56 4.42 1.44 5.60
N ILE A 57 3.45 0.72 5.03
CA ILE A 57 3.55 -0.70 4.72
C ILE A 57 3.71 -0.89 3.21
N THR A 58 4.94 -0.72 2.71
CA THR A 58 5.19 -0.51 1.27
C THR A 58 6.28 -1.39 0.67
N GLY A 59 6.82 -2.36 1.42
CA GLY A 59 7.93 -3.20 0.94
C GLY A 59 9.21 -2.40 0.62
N GLY A 60 9.38 -1.23 1.26
CA GLY A 60 10.52 -0.32 1.09
C GLY A 60 10.30 0.80 0.07
N GLN A 61 9.16 0.81 -0.64
CA GLN A 61 8.85 1.90 -1.57
C GLN A 61 8.41 3.14 -0.78
N PHE A 62 9.21 4.20 -0.77
CA PHE A 62 8.87 5.44 -0.08
C PHE A 62 8.28 6.52 -1.01
N THR A 63 8.48 6.36 -2.32
CA THR A 63 7.95 7.27 -3.34
C THR A 63 6.53 6.83 -3.75
N GLY A 64 5.52 7.39 -3.09
CA GLY A 64 4.09 7.19 -3.39
C GLY A 64 3.28 8.47 -3.14
N MET A 65 1.94 8.40 -3.19
CA MET A 65 0.98 9.53 -3.05
C MET A 65 0.94 10.19 -1.66
N THR A 66 2.05 10.19 -0.92
CA THR A 66 2.17 10.71 0.45
C THR A 66 2.80 12.10 0.52
N THR A 67 2.89 12.80 -0.62
CA THR A 67 3.28 14.22 -0.69
C THR A 67 2.34 14.97 -1.62
#